data_AF-A0A536LQF3-F1
#
_entry.id   AF-A0A536LQF3-F1
#
_cell.length_a   1.000
_cell.length_b   1.000
_cell.length_c   1.000
_cell.angle_alpha   90.00
_cell.angle_beta   90.00
_cell.angle_gamma   90.00
#
_symmetry.space_group_name_H-M   'P 1'
#
loop_
_entity.id
_entity.type
_entity.pdbx_description
1 polymer ?
#
loop_
_entity_poly.entity_id
_entity_poly.type
_entity_poly.pdbx_seq_one_letter_code
_entity_poly.pdbx_strand_id
1 'polypeptide(L)'
;MRAAAATRSTPDHAWADASGRCFFAWRMAAACEDALREVHRAMTGQHDPERAQALEKVSSLLRREMRRWVRRGEALDELVDHLPK
;
A
#
# COMPACT_ATOMS: atom_id res chain seq x y z
N MET A 1 -41.36 7.29 -4.33
CA MET A 1 -40.56 6.24 -3.67
C MET A 1 -39.50 5.75 -4.65
N ARG A 2 -38.23 6.13 -4.47
CA ARG A 2 -37.11 5.62 -5.28
C ARG A 2 -36.54 4.40 -4.57
N ALA A 3 -36.83 3.21 -5.08
CA ALA A 3 -36.12 2.01 -4.67
C ALA A 3 -34.69 2.14 -5.22
N ALA A 4 -33.75 2.54 -4.36
CA ALA A 4 -32.34 2.43 -4.66
C ALA A 4 -32.04 0.93 -4.77
N ALA A 5 -31.71 0.48 -5.98
CA ALA A 5 -31.24 -0.86 -6.24
C ALA A 5 -30.02 -1.10 -5.35
N ALA A 6 -30.22 -1.82 -4.24
CA ALA A 6 -29.14 -2.49 -3.56
C ALA A 6 -28.64 -3.55 -4.54
N THR A 7 -27.61 -3.20 -5.32
CA THR A 7 -26.78 -4.16 -6.02
C THR A 7 -26.31 -5.17 -4.99
N ARG A 8 -26.99 -6.31 -4.93
CA ARG A 8 -26.55 -7.50 -4.20
C ARG A 8 -25.21 -7.89 -4.84
N SER A 9 -24.12 -7.40 -4.26
CA SER A 9 -22.78 -7.91 -4.57
C SER A 9 -22.79 -9.37 -4.15
N THR A 10 -22.88 -10.25 -5.13
CA THR A 10 -22.72 -11.70 -4.95
C THR A 10 -21.42 -11.98 -4.20
N PRO A 11 -21.40 -12.94 -3.25
CA PRO A 11 -20.26 -13.21 -2.36
C PRO A 11 -18.92 -13.34 -3.12
N ASP A 12 -18.93 -13.99 -4.28
CA ASP A 12 -17.74 -14.15 -5.14
C ASP A 12 -17.15 -12.82 -5.60
N HIS A 13 -18.00 -11.82 -5.90
CA HIS A 13 -17.53 -10.49 -6.28
C HIS A 13 -16.96 -9.72 -5.09
N ALA A 14 -17.51 -9.92 -3.88
CA ALA A 14 -16.99 -9.32 -2.67
C ALA A 14 -15.62 -9.93 -2.29
N TRP A 15 -15.46 -11.24 -2.46
CA TRP A 15 -14.18 -11.93 -2.25
C TRP A 15 -13.12 -11.49 -3.26
N ALA A 16 -13.45 -11.47 -4.57
CA ALA A 16 -12.52 -11.05 -5.62
C ALA A 16 -12.06 -9.58 -5.46
N ASP A 17 -12.98 -8.71 -5.03
CA ASP A 17 -12.69 -7.31 -4.75
C ASP A 17 -11.81 -7.15 -3.49
N ALA A 18 -12.10 -7.87 -2.41
CA ALA A 18 -11.29 -7.83 -1.19
C ALA A 18 -9.87 -8.39 -1.41
N SER A 19 -9.75 -9.55 -2.05
CA SER A 19 -8.46 -10.17 -2.37
C SER A 19 -7.64 -9.33 -3.39
N GLY A 20 -8.31 -8.70 -4.36
CA GLY A 20 -7.68 -7.74 -5.27
C GLY A 20 -7.12 -6.50 -4.56
N ARG A 21 -7.85 -5.97 -3.57
CA ARG A 21 -7.37 -4.85 -2.74
C ARG A 21 -6.20 -5.25 -1.84
N CYS A 22 -6.22 -6.44 -1.23
CA CYS A 22 -5.09 -6.98 -0.48
C CYS A 22 -3.82 -7.00 -1.35
N PHE A 23 -3.93 -7.65 -2.51
CA PHE A 23 -2.81 -7.77 -3.44
C PHE A 23 -2.26 -6.40 -3.86
N PHE A 24 -3.14 -5.45 -4.15
CA PHE A 24 -2.73 -4.09 -4.48
C PHE A 24 -1.97 -3.41 -3.32
N ALA A 25 -2.47 -3.51 -2.09
CA ALA A 25 -1.83 -2.94 -0.92
C ALA A 25 -0.42 -3.51 -0.71
N TRP A 26 -0.26 -4.83 -0.81
CA TRP A 26 1.04 -5.49 -0.70
C TRP A 26 2.01 -5.07 -1.82
N ARG A 27 1.53 -4.95 -3.05
CA ARG A 27 2.35 -4.46 -4.16
C ARG A 27 2.84 -3.02 -3.96
N MET A 28 1.98 -2.15 -3.43
CA MET A 28 2.38 -0.78 -3.14
C MET A 28 3.40 -0.70 -1.99
N ALA A 29 3.27 -1.55 -0.97
CA ALA A 29 4.26 -1.65 0.09
C ALA A 29 5.62 -2.09 -0.45
N ALA A 30 5.66 -3.13 -1.31
CA ALA A 30 6.88 -3.61 -1.94
C ALA A 30 7.54 -2.55 -2.84
N ALA A 31 6.75 -1.83 -3.64
CA ALA A 31 7.26 -0.74 -4.48
C ALA A 31 7.91 0.39 -3.65
N CYS A 32 7.33 0.72 -2.48
CA CYS A 32 7.94 1.68 -1.56
C CYS A 32 9.26 1.14 -0.97
N GLU A 33 9.34 -0.15 -0.67
CA GLU A 33 10.57 -0.79 -0.19
C GLU A 33 11.68 -0.72 -1.24
N ASP A 34 11.38 -1.05 -2.50
CA ASP A 34 12.35 -0.95 -3.59
C ASP A 34 12.83 0.50 -3.80
N ALA A 35 11.91 1.45 -3.79
CA ALA A 35 12.26 2.88 -3.87
C ALA A 35 13.16 3.31 -2.70
N LEU A 36 12.94 2.80 -1.49
CA LEU A 36 13.79 3.06 -0.33
C LEU A 36 15.21 2.51 -0.50
N ARG A 37 15.36 1.31 -1.10
CA ARG A 37 16.67 0.74 -1.41
C ARG A 37 17.43 1.61 -2.41
N GLU A 38 16.76 2.12 -3.44
CA GLU A 38 17.38 3.03 -4.41
C GLU A 38 17.78 4.38 -3.78
N VAL A 39 16.93 4.94 -2.92
CA VAL A 39 17.26 6.17 -2.18
C VAL A 39 18.49 5.95 -1.28
N HIS A 40 18.58 4.80 -0.60
CA HIS A 40 19.73 4.48 0.23
C HIS A 40 21.04 4.35 -0.57
N ARG A 41 20.97 3.76 -1.77
CA ARG A 41 22.10 3.72 -2.72
C ARG A 41 22.48 5.11 -3.21
N ALA A 42 21.50 5.97 -3.49
CA ALA A 42 21.76 7.36 -3.89
C ALA A 42 22.40 8.19 -2.77
N MET A 43 22.00 7.95 -1.51
CA MET A 43 22.55 8.64 -0.34
C MET A 43 24.02 8.28 -0.08
N THR A 44 24.43 7.02 -0.30
CA THR A 44 25.79 6.55 0.01
C THR A 44 26.88 7.21 -0.84
N GLY A 45 26.54 7.77 -2.01
CA GLY A 45 27.46 8.54 -2.85
C GLY A 45 27.29 10.06 -2.79
N GLN A 46 26.37 10.57 -1.96
CA GLN A 46 26.01 11.98 -1.98
C GLN A 46 26.93 12.83 -1.11
N HIS A 47 27.60 13.81 -1.73
CA HIS A 47 28.49 14.75 -1.05
C HIS A 47 27.88 16.15 -0.91
N ASP A 48 26.82 16.43 -1.67
CA ASP A 48 26.07 17.67 -1.59
C ASP A 48 25.05 17.60 -0.42
N PRO A 49 25.16 18.47 0.59
CA PRO A 49 24.30 18.44 1.77
C PRO A 49 22.83 18.76 1.45
N GLU A 50 22.54 19.58 0.43
CA GLU A 50 21.16 19.88 0.04
C GLU A 50 20.50 18.66 -0.59
N ARG A 51 21.25 17.96 -1.45
CA ARG A 51 20.78 16.71 -2.07
C ARG A 51 20.65 15.59 -1.04
N ALA A 52 21.57 15.49 -0.08
CA ALA A 52 21.47 14.52 1.01
C ALA A 52 20.20 14.76 1.83
N GLN A 53 19.93 16.01 2.21
CA GLN A 53 18.70 16.37 2.94
C GLN A 53 17.43 16.10 2.11
N ALA A 54 17.46 16.35 0.80
CA ALA A 54 16.33 16.02 -0.07
C ALA A 54 16.06 14.51 -0.11
N LEU A 55 17.11 13.69 -0.22
CA LEU A 55 17.00 12.22 -0.19
C LEU A 55 16.49 11.72 1.17
N GLU A 56 16.90 12.31 2.28
CA GLU A 56 16.37 12.00 3.61
C GLU A 56 14.88 12.29 3.71
N LYS A 57 14.43 13.45 3.20
CA LYS A 57 13.01 13.81 3.14
C LYS A 57 12.23 12.78 2.32
N VAL A 58 12.72 12.41 1.14
CA VAL A 58 12.09 11.38 0.29
C VAL A 58 12.05 10.02 1.00
N SER A 59 13.14 9.62 1.65
CA SER A 59 13.20 8.38 2.44
C SER A 59 12.15 8.36 3.55
N SER A 60 11.97 9.46 4.28
CA SER A 60 10.94 9.59 5.31
C SER A 60 9.52 9.43 4.76
N LEU A 61 9.24 10.08 3.61
CA LEU A 61 7.95 9.99 2.93
C LEU A 61 7.66 8.56 2.46
N LEU A 62 8.63 7.91 1.81
CA LEU A 62 8.50 6.53 1.35
C LEU A 62 8.29 5.54 2.50
N ARG A 63 9.03 5.69 3.61
CA ARG A 63 8.81 4.88 4.82
C ARG A 63 7.41 5.06 5.40
N ARG A 64 6.87 6.27 5.37
CA ARG A 64 5.50 6.54 5.81
C ARG A 64 4.47 5.87 4.91
N GLU A 65 4.61 6.00 3.60
CA GLU A 65 3.68 5.36 2.66
C GLU A 65 3.80 3.83 2.69
N MET A 66 5.00 3.28 2.80
CA MET A 66 5.21 1.83 2.99
C MET A 66 4.41 1.31 4.19
N ARG A 67 4.57 1.93 5.36
CA ARG A 67 3.81 1.55 6.57
C ARG A 67 2.30 1.70 6.39
N ARG A 68 1.86 2.73 5.67
CA ARG A 68 0.44 2.95 5.36
C ARG A 68 -0.13 1.82 4.51
N TRP A 69 0.63 1.37 3.50
CA TRP A 69 0.21 0.27 2.62
C TRP A 69 0.25 -1.09 3.32
N VAL A 70 1.27 -1.34 4.16
CA VAL A 70 1.32 -2.56 5.01
C VAL A 70 0.10 -2.64 5.92
N ARG A 71 -0.20 -1.60 6.69
CA ARG A 71 -1.38 -1.57 7.58
C ARG A 71 -2.69 -1.76 6.83
N ARG A 72 -2.78 -1.24 5.61
CA ARG A 72 -3.96 -1.43 4.76
C ARG A 72 -4.06 -2.87 4.27
N GLY A 73 -2.94 -3.50 3.91
CA GLY A 73 -2.88 -4.93 3.57
C GLY A 73 -3.35 -5.79 4.74
N GLU A 74 -2.77 -5.58 5.92
CA GLU A 74 -3.16 -6.28 7.17
C GLU A 74 -4.66 -6.16 7.47
N ALA A 75 -5.21 -4.94 7.43
CA ALA A 75 -6.63 -4.72 7.67
C ALA A 75 -7.54 -5.38 6.61
N LEU A 76 -7.06 -5.53 5.38
CA LEU A 76 -7.82 -6.21 4.32
C LEU A 76 -7.70 -7.74 4.45
N ASP A 77 -6.54 -8.26 4.88
CA ASP A 77 -6.35 -9.68 5.16
C ASP A 77 -7.31 -10.13 6.28
N GLU A 78 -7.43 -9.35 7.37
CA GLU A 78 -8.40 -9.58 8.45
C GLU A 78 -9.85 -9.61 7.92
N LEU A 79 -10.21 -8.72 6.99
CA LEU A 79 -11.55 -8.69 6.39
C LEU A 79 -11.81 -9.92 5.51
N VAL A 80 -10.81 -10.38 4.75
CA VAL A 80 -10.91 -11.58 3.91
C VAL A 80 -11.07 -12.83 4.77
N ASP A 81 -10.36 -12.93 5.90
CA ASP A 81 -10.46 -14.05 6.84
C ASP A 81 -11.86 -14.20 7.46
N HIS A 82 -12.62 -13.10 7.54
CA HIS A 82 -13.97 -13.07 8.08
C HIS A 82 -15.10 -13.19 7.03
N LEU A 83 -14.78 -13.35 5.74
CA LEU A 83 -15.79 -13.57 4.70
C LEU A 83 -16.34 -15.02 4.74
N PRO A 84 -17.67 -15.20 4.64
CA PRO A 84 -18.27 -16.53 4.58
C PRO A 84 -17.86 -17.25 3.29
N LYS A 85 -17.52 -18.54 3.42
CA LYS A 85 -17.13 -19.45 2.32
C LYS A 85 -18.32 -19.91 1.49
#